data_AF-A0A0W8E377-F1
#
_entry.id   AF-A0A0W8E377-F1
#
_cell.length_a   1.000
_cell.length_b   1.000
_cell.length_c   1.000
_cell.angle_alpha   90.00
_cell.angle_beta   90.00
_cell.angle_gamma   90.00
#
_symmetry.space_group_name_H-M   'P 1'
#
loop_
_entity.id
_entity.type
_entity.pdbx_description
1 polymer ?
#
loop_
_entity_poly.entity_id
_entity_poly.type
_entity_poly.pdbx_seq_one_letter_code
_entity_poly.pdbx_strand_id
1 'polypeptide(L)'
;MPGSILQLDKDLNNNDLFIMWQNELSLRTSARAGTHDANTISIPGTPELEFWYRCWYFSDRKLDFFILLLDNLQNIQVLKWLGDGPVFLLQDFWSFLPWHIAFQQPNPEKLQFIVNLYNPEYHTAMLQVVNALNLGSCQYLLSRTANQELRKLFKDRESELLKNRKQSLYGFIKSQKGDSPGLYGDKIDNILGTLGLLEASSIHNYHDPYCAERFTRLLDAVEGVFRSGMVEDCLGMLIDLYEEYRRKNRLVSLLEDEKIHRTFYRLLRQVIPIYALSNQPLTPYELADRIYNEYFPLINRDPASLQYLVVYESIVSALNRQNPRIMYEIYMKSIILQKYRPFDNHLIESDELDKGIVPWRLEQFVDIIDQRISALPHESFILMEYLRMMSVMKLISLNDQIIGQLLDHYITLWQWLPCSLFMNETIYSQLAPLAGEEYRFRARAICDVVLGNNRNRLADDISSRPDLFRMKDAWLKRQVFAAHFLGGLK
;
A
#
# COMPACT_ATOMS: atom_id res chain seq x y z
N MET A 1 42.62 15.38 -19.43
CA MET A 1 42.85 14.91 -20.80
C MET A 1 43.79 15.87 -21.51
N PRO A 2 44.95 15.44 -22.00
CA PRO A 2 45.68 16.18 -23.03
C PRO A 2 45.56 15.44 -24.37
N GLY A 3 45.18 16.17 -25.43
CA GLY A 3 45.26 15.70 -26.81
C GLY A 3 43.99 15.01 -27.33
N SER A 4 43.16 15.77 -28.04
CA SER A 4 41.97 15.29 -28.74
C SER A 4 42.31 14.20 -29.77
N ILE A 5 41.50 13.14 -29.79
CA ILE A 5 41.45 12.09 -30.83
C ILE A 5 41.25 12.67 -32.25
N LEU A 6 40.79 13.92 -32.34
CA LEU A 6 40.70 14.73 -33.57
C LEU A 6 42.05 15.03 -34.29
N GLN A 7 43.20 14.68 -33.70
CA GLN A 7 44.49 14.75 -34.42
C GLN A 7 44.79 13.50 -35.27
N LEU A 8 44.10 12.37 -35.05
CA LEU A 8 44.42 11.11 -35.74
C LEU A 8 44.00 11.09 -37.23
N ASP A 9 42.97 11.85 -37.63
CA ASP A 9 42.51 11.90 -39.03
C ASP A 9 43.34 12.84 -39.92
N LYS A 10 44.15 13.75 -39.33
CA LYS A 10 44.99 14.69 -40.10
C LYS A 10 46.40 14.17 -40.41
N ASP A 11 46.82 13.08 -39.77
CA ASP A 11 48.19 12.53 -39.86
C ASP A 11 48.33 11.32 -40.80
N LEU A 12 47.29 10.97 -41.55
CA LEU A 12 47.27 9.86 -42.52
C LEU A 12 48.32 9.97 -43.64
N ASN A 13 48.99 11.12 -43.78
CA ASN A 13 50.01 11.34 -44.80
C ASN A 13 51.46 11.30 -44.30
N ASN A 14 51.77 10.99 -43.03
CA ASN A 14 53.19 10.91 -42.62
C ASN A 14 53.56 10.06 -41.37
N ASN A 15 52.69 9.25 -40.78
CA ASN A 15 53.06 8.44 -39.60
C ASN A 15 52.82 6.93 -39.79
N ASP A 16 53.80 6.15 -39.37
CA ASP A 16 53.89 4.69 -39.49
C ASP A 16 52.69 4.00 -38.81
N LEU A 17 51.89 3.26 -39.58
CA LEU A 17 50.69 2.53 -39.13
C LEU A 17 50.97 1.67 -37.89
N PHE A 18 52.17 1.11 -37.80
CA PHE A 18 52.60 0.30 -36.66
C PHE A 18 52.72 1.11 -35.36
N ILE A 19 53.21 2.35 -35.44
CA ILE A 19 53.31 3.24 -34.27
C ILE A 19 51.91 3.66 -33.80
N MET A 20 51.00 3.92 -34.73
CA MET A 20 49.60 4.21 -34.39
C MET A 20 48.93 3.03 -33.66
N TRP A 21 49.12 1.82 -34.15
CA TRP A 21 48.59 0.61 -33.51
C TRP A 21 49.21 0.35 -32.13
N GLN A 22 50.51 0.56 -31.99
CA GLN A 22 51.20 0.38 -30.71
C GLN A 22 50.74 1.41 -29.67
N ASN A 23 50.55 2.67 -30.10
CA ASN A 23 50.01 3.72 -29.24
C ASN A 23 48.55 3.41 -28.84
N GLU A 24 47.70 2.99 -29.77
CA GLU A 24 46.32 2.59 -29.46
C GLU A 24 46.27 1.41 -28.48
N LEU A 25 47.11 0.39 -28.67
CA LEU A 25 47.17 -0.77 -27.79
C LEU A 25 47.61 -0.38 -26.36
N SER A 26 48.58 0.53 -26.24
CA SER A 26 49.04 1.05 -24.94
C SER A 26 47.94 1.82 -24.20
N LEU A 27 47.14 2.60 -24.93
CA LEU A 27 45.99 3.33 -24.40
C LEU A 27 44.88 2.37 -23.95
N ARG A 28 44.55 1.36 -24.75
CA ARG A 28 43.55 0.35 -24.38
C ARG A 28 43.96 -0.46 -23.15
N THR A 29 45.24 -0.81 -23.05
CA THR A 29 45.78 -1.55 -21.90
C THR A 29 45.70 -0.70 -20.63
N SER A 30 46.06 0.58 -20.73
CA SER A 30 45.95 1.54 -19.62
C SER A 30 44.48 1.78 -19.21
N ALA A 31 43.57 1.91 -20.18
CA ALA A 31 42.14 2.10 -19.94
C ALA A 31 41.45 0.88 -19.29
N ARG A 32 41.95 -0.34 -19.57
CA ARG A 32 41.48 -1.57 -18.92
C ARG A 32 42.02 -1.72 -17.49
N ALA A 33 43.28 -1.34 -17.27
CA ALA A 33 43.93 -1.43 -15.96
C ALA A 33 43.55 -0.26 -15.01
N GLY A 34 43.12 0.88 -15.55
CA GLY A 34 42.77 2.07 -14.77
C GLY A 34 41.46 1.94 -13.99
N THR A 35 41.41 2.57 -12.81
CA THR A 35 40.22 2.65 -11.93
C THR A 35 39.28 3.80 -12.33
N HIS A 36 39.07 4.01 -13.63
CA HIS A 36 38.16 5.06 -14.11
C HIS A 36 36.72 4.66 -13.79
N ASP A 37 35.98 5.53 -13.09
CA ASP A 37 34.54 5.35 -12.88
C ASP A 37 33.78 5.72 -14.16
N ALA A 38 32.88 4.83 -14.60
CA ALA A 38 32.08 4.99 -15.81
C ALA A 38 31.29 6.31 -15.82
N ASN A 39 30.83 6.77 -14.66
CA ASN A 39 30.01 7.98 -14.52
C ASN A 39 30.78 9.29 -14.74
N THR A 40 32.11 9.23 -14.80
CA THR A 40 32.99 10.43 -14.90
C THR A 40 33.51 10.69 -16.31
N ILE A 41 33.21 9.80 -17.25
CA ILE A 41 33.73 9.85 -18.62
C ILE A 41 32.69 10.51 -19.53
N SER A 42 33.01 11.69 -20.03
CA SER A 42 32.20 12.37 -21.06
C SER A 42 32.56 11.81 -22.44
N ILE A 43 31.55 11.38 -23.20
CA ILE A 43 31.72 10.91 -24.58
C ILE A 43 31.23 12.02 -25.55
N PRO A 44 32.15 12.72 -26.23
CA PRO A 44 31.77 13.79 -27.16
C PRO A 44 31.27 13.27 -28.52
N GLY A 45 31.61 12.03 -28.92
CA GLY A 45 31.27 11.48 -30.23
C GLY A 45 31.41 9.95 -30.35
N THR A 46 31.12 9.43 -31.54
CA THR A 46 31.20 7.99 -31.85
C THR A 46 32.61 7.38 -31.80
N PRO A 47 33.71 8.06 -32.20
CA PRO A 47 35.05 7.47 -32.12
C PRO A 47 35.49 7.16 -30.69
N GLU A 48 35.17 8.03 -29.75
CA GLU A 48 35.46 7.83 -28.33
C GLU A 48 34.65 6.68 -27.75
N LEU A 49 33.39 6.52 -28.17
CA LEU A 49 32.55 5.39 -27.77
C LEU A 49 33.10 4.06 -28.30
N GLU A 50 33.54 4.01 -29.55
CA GLU A 50 34.16 2.81 -30.12
C GLU A 50 35.43 2.40 -29.39
N PHE A 51 36.23 3.37 -28.96
CA PHE A 51 37.40 3.12 -28.15
C PHE A 51 37.01 2.43 -26.84
N TRP A 52 36.02 2.95 -26.11
CA TRP A 52 35.55 2.36 -24.85
C TRP A 52 34.88 1.00 -25.05
N TYR A 53 34.12 0.83 -26.13
CA TYR A 53 33.55 -0.46 -26.52
C TYR A 53 34.66 -1.52 -26.66
N ARG A 54 35.73 -1.22 -27.42
CA ARG A 54 36.87 -2.14 -27.60
C ARG A 54 37.66 -2.36 -26.30
N CYS A 55 37.64 -1.40 -25.38
CA CYS A 55 38.32 -1.52 -24.09
C CYS A 55 37.54 -2.38 -23.09
N TRP A 56 36.26 -2.09 -22.87
CA TRP A 56 35.51 -2.56 -21.71
C TRP A 56 34.49 -3.66 -22.02
N TYR A 57 33.85 -3.66 -23.19
CA TYR A 57 32.79 -4.63 -23.51
C TYR A 57 33.28 -6.09 -23.53
N PHE A 58 34.50 -6.32 -24.03
CA PHE A 58 35.14 -7.64 -24.08
C PHE A 58 36.01 -7.95 -22.85
N SER A 59 35.80 -7.24 -21.74
CA SER A 59 36.53 -7.42 -20.50
C SER A 59 35.57 -7.64 -19.33
N ASP A 60 36.11 -7.87 -18.13
CA ASP A 60 35.31 -7.99 -16.90
C ASP A 60 34.54 -6.70 -16.54
N ARG A 61 34.83 -5.58 -17.24
CA ARG A 61 34.18 -4.28 -17.08
C ARG A 61 33.01 -4.04 -18.06
N LYS A 62 32.41 -5.11 -18.59
CA LYS A 62 31.28 -5.01 -19.53
C LYS A 62 30.09 -4.21 -18.97
N LEU A 63 29.81 -4.33 -17.67
CA LEU A 63 28.73 -3.58 -17.02
C LEU A 63 29.02 -2.07 -16.98
N ASP A 64 30.26 -1.70 -16.68
CA ASP A 64 30.71 -0.30 -16.67
C ASP A 64 30.54 0.35 -18.05
N PHE A 65 30.79 -0.42 -19.11
CA PHE A 65 30.52 0.03 -20.48
C PHE A 65 29.03 0.33 -20.72
N PHE A 66 28.12 -0.51 -20.23
CA PHE A 66 26.68 -0.26 -20.41
C PHE A 66 26.17 0.93 -19.59
N ILE A 67 26.74 1.16 -18.40
CA ILE A 67 26.45 2.37 -17.60
C ILE A 67 26.90 3.62 -18.36
N LEU A 68 28.14 3.61 -18.85
CA LEU A 68 28.71 4.69 -19.66
C LEU A 68 27.86 4.96 -20.91
N LEU A 69 27.43 3.89 -21.59
CA LEU A 69 26.57 3.99 -22.77
C LEU A 69 25.25 4.66 -22.42
N LEU A 70 24.58 4.21 -21.34
CA LEU A 70 23.27 4.73 -20.92
C LEU A 70 23.30 6.23 -20.61
N ASP A 71 24.34 6.70 -19.94
CA ASP A 71 24.50 8.13 -19.61
C ASP A 71 24.70 9.02 -20.85
N ASN A 72 25.10 8.44 -21.98
CA ASN A 72 25.35 9.16 -23.23
C ASN A 72 24.28 8.90 -24.32
N LEU A 73 23.23 8.10 -24.05
CA LEU A 73 22.16 7.80 -25.02
C LEU A 73 21.24 8.97 -25.36
N GLN A 74 21.36 10.11 -24.66
CA GLN A 74 20.73 11.36 -25.06
C GLN A 74 21.36 11.97 -26.33
N ASN A 75 22.62 11.60 -26.63
CA ASN A 75 23.27 11.99 -27.87
C ASN A 75 22.78 11.12 -29.04
N ILE A 76 22.19 11.74 -30.05
CA ILE A 76 21.66 11.08 -31.25
C ILE A 76 22.72 10.24 -31.97
N GLN A 77 23.99 10.66 -31.97
CA GLN A 77 25.07 9.92 -32.63
C GLN A 77 25.37 8.60 -31.91
N VAL A 78 25.36 8.61 -30.57
CA VAL A 78 25.55 7.42 -29.72
C VAL A 78 24.35 6.48 -29.84
N LEU A 79 23.14 7.05 -29.84
CA LEU A 79 21.91 6.30 -30.03
C LEU A 79 21.88 5.58 -31.38
N LYS A 80 22.28 6.27 -32.45
CA LYS A 80 22.36 5.70 -33.80
C LYS A 80 23.44 4.63 -33.88
N TRP A 81 24.60 4.85 -33.27
CA TRP A 81 25.67 3.85 -33.19
C TRP A 81 25.22 2.56 -32.52
N LEU A 82 24.45 2.66 -31.42
CA LEU A 82 23.89 1.49 -30.76
C LEU A 82 22.84 0.78 -31.64
N GLY A 83 21.97 1.55 -32.30
CA GLY A 83 20.94 1.01 -33.20
C GLY A 83 21.49 0.33 -34.45
N ASP A 84 22.58 0.86 -35.01
CA ASP A 84 23.28 0.31 -36.18
C ASP A 84 24.32 -0.77 -35.78
N GLY A 85 24.49 -1.00 -34.47
CA GLY A 85 25.46 -1.94 -33.89
C GLY A 85 25.08 -3.41 -34.10
N PRO A 86 26.00 -4.34 -33.79
CA PRO A 86 25.74 -5.76 -33.95
C PRO A 86 24.62 -6.25 -33.01
N VAL A 87 23.80 -7.17 -33.50
CA VAL A 87 22.59 -7.67 -32.79
C VAL A 87 22.89 -8.19 -31.38
N PHE A 88 24.02 -8.87 -31.19
CA PHE A 88 24.41 -9.41 -29.88
C PHE A 88 24.66 -8.29 -28.84
N LEU A 89 25.19 -7.14 -29.26
CA LEU A 89 25.45 -6.00 -28.39
C LEU A 89 24.12 -5.40 -27.90
N LEU A 90 23.16 -5.26 -28.82
CA LEU A 90 21.84 -4.75 -28.51
C LEU A 90 21.08 -5.69 -27.56
N GLN A 91 21.16 -7.00 -27.78
CA GLN A 91 20.52 -8.00 -26.92
C GLN A 91 21.11 -8.01 -25.50
N ASP A 92 22.44 -7.94 -25.38
CA ASP A 92 23.09 -7.84 -24.08
C ASP A 92 22.69 -6.55 -23.34
N PHE A 93 22.59 -5.44 -24.07
CA PHE A 93 22.16 -4.16 -23.51
C PHE A 93 20.72 -4.22 -23.00
N TRP A 94 19.79 -4.79 -23.79
CA TRP A 94 18.40 -5.00 -23.37
C TRP A 94 18.27 -5.92 -22.15
N SER A 95 19.16 -6.91 -22.03
CA SER A 95 19.19 -7.84 -20.88
C SER A 95 19.74 -7.18 -19.61
N PHE A 96 20.64 -6.20 -19.75
CA PHE A 96 21.21 -5.43 -18.64
C PHE A 96 20.21 -4.42 -18.04
N LEU A 97 19.40 -3.78 -18.88
CA LEU A 97 18.54 -2.65 -18.49
C LEU A 97 17.57 -2.91 -17.33
N PRO A 98 16.85 -4.04 -17.23
CA PRO A 98 15.90 -4.28 -16.14
C PRO A 98 16.56 -4.20 -14.77
N TRP A 99 17.76 -4.79 -14.64
CA TRP A 99 18.54 -4.77 -13.40
C TRP A 99 18.95 -3.34 -13.03
N HIS A 100 19.46 -2.58 -13.99
CA HIS A 100 19.92 -1.22 -13.76
C HIS A 100 18.76 -0.28 -13.37
N ILE A 101 17.60 -0.40 -14.05
CA ILE A 101 16.40 0.40 -13.74
C ILE A 101 15.88 0.08 -12.34
N ALA A 102 15.82 -1.20 -11.98
CA ALA A 102 15.32 -1.63 -10.67
C ALA A 102 16.21 -1.13 -9.51
N PHE A 103 17.53 -1.13 -9.70
CA PHE A 103 18.49 -0.80 -8.64
C PHE A 103 18.79 0.70 -8.52
N GLN A 104 18.99 1.40 -9.65
CA GLN A 104 19.43 2.80 -9.67
C GLN A 104 18.29 3.80 -9.84
N GLN A 105 17.08 3.34 -10.21
CA GLN A 105 15.89 4.18 -10.43
C GLN A 105 16.18 5.46 -11.24
N PRO A 106 16.71 5.33 -12.47
CA PRO A 106 17.09 6.49 -13.27
C PRO A 106 15.90 7.38 -13.61
N ASN A 107 16.16 8.68 -13.76
CA ASN A 107 15.14 9.66 -14.15
C ASN A 107 14.44 9.27 -15.46
N PRO A 108 13.12 9.46 -15.59
CA PRO A 108 12.35 9.09 -16.78
C PRO A 108 12.91 9.62 -18.11
N GLU A 109 13.51 10.81 -18.10
CA GLU A 109 14.12 11.44 -19.28
C GLU A 109 15.30 10.64 -19.83
N LYS A 110 16.12 10.03 -18.95
CA LYS A 110 17.23 9.17 -19.36
C LYS A 110 16.76 7.89 -20.03
N LEU A 111 15.49 7.51 -19.87
CA LEU A 111 14.89 6.30 -20.46
C LEU A 111 14.20 6.57 -21.80
N GLN A 112 14.22 7.80 -22.31
CA GLN A 112 13.54 8.15 -23.56
C GLN A 112 14.08 7.38 -24.78
N PHE A 113 15.35 6.96 -24.76
CA PHE A 113 15.96 6.15 -25.82
C PHE A 113 15.17 4.85 -26.11
N ILE A 114 14.44 4.32 -25.12
CA ILE A 114 13.60 3.11 -25.24
C ILE A 114 12.57 3.28 -26.36
N VAL A 115 12.01 4.49 -26.51
CA VAL A 115 11.03 4.80 -27.55
C VAL A 115 11.69 4.80 -28.93
N ASN A 116 12.93 5.26 -29.03
CA ASN A 116 13.64 5.43 -30.29
C ASN A 116 14.30 4.14 -30.80
N LEU A 117 14.70 3.23 -29.90
CA LEU A 117 15.33 1.95 -30.25
C LEU A 117 14.35 0.77 -30.36
N TYR A 118 13.07 0.98 -30.10
CA TYR A 118 12.10 -0.11 -30.16
C TYR A 118 11.92 -0.65 -31.59
N ASN A 119 12.07 -1.96 -31.71
CA ASN A 119 11.74 -2.73 -32.89
C ASN A 119 10.92 -3.97 -32.44
N PRO A 120 9.82 -4.32 -33.15
CA PRO A 120 9.01 -5.50 -32.86
C PRO A 120 9.78 -6.80 -32.63
N GLU A 121 10.95 -6.98 -33.27
CA GLU A 121 11.79 -8.18 -33.11
C GLU A 121 12.33 -8.37 -31.69
N TYR A 122 12.40 -7.31 -30.88
CA TYR A 122 12.90 -7.34 -29.49
C TYR A 122 11.79 -7.35 -28.44
N HIS A 123 10.55 -7.66 -28.83
CA HIS A 123 9.38 -7.58 -27.96
C HIS A 123 9.57 -8.31 -26.61
N THR A 124 10.14 -9.52 -26.61
CA THR A 124 10.36 -10.33 -25.41
C THR A 124 11.35 -9.68 -24.43
N ALA A 125 12.45 -9.12 -24.92
CA ALA A 125 13.44 -8.43 -24.10
C ALA A 125 12.89 -7.08 -23.59
N MET A 126 12.13 -6.38 -24.43
CA MET A 126 11.47 -5.13 -24.07
C MET A 126 10.42 -5.33 -22.97
N LEU A 127 9.69 -6.45 -22.96
CA LEU A 127 8.70 -6.76 -21.93
C LEU A 127 9.36 -6.83 -20.53
N GLN A 128 10.58 -7.38 -20.44
CA GLN A 128 11.34 -7.41 -19.18
C GLN A 128 11.75 -6.01 -18.72
N VAL A 129 12.14 -5.14 -19.66
CA VAL A 129 12.47 -3.73 -19.37
C VAL A 129 11.23 -2.97 -18.91
N VAL A 130 10.11 -3.12 -19.61
CA VAL A 130 8.83 -2.48 -19.26
C VAL A 130 8.38 -2.90 -17.86
N ASN A 131 8.56 -4.17 -17.49
CA ASN A 131 8.22 -4.66 -16.16
C ASN A 131 9.06 -4.04 -15.04
N ALA A 132 10.31 -3.63 -15.33
CA ALA A 132 11.17 -2.93 -14.37
C ALA A 132 10.83 -1.44 -14.21
N LEU A 133 10.02 -0.85 -15.10
CA LEU A 133 9.66 0.57 -15.04
C LEU A 133 8.72 0.87 -13.86
N ASN A 134 8.92 2.04 -13.26
CA ASN A 134 8.02 2.60 -12.27
C ASN A 134 6.90 3.42 -12.93
N LEU A 135 5.89 3.81 -12.14
CA LEU A 135 4.70 4.53 -12.64
C LEU A 135 5.06 5.86 -13.33
N GLY A 136 5.98 6.64 -12.76
CA GLY A 136 6.40 7.92 -13.32
C GLY A 136 7.10 7.77 -14.67
N SER A 137 7.95 6.75 -14.83
CA SER A 137 8.60 6.42 -16.09
C SER A 137 7.60 5.94 -17.14
N CYS A 138 6.62 5.10 -16.79
CA CYS A 138 5.56 4.68 -17.71
C CYS A 138 4.75 5.87 -18.25
N GLN A 139 4.34 6.78 -17.37
CA GLN A 139 3.56 7.97 -17.75
C GLN A 139 4.34 8.92 -18.65
N TYR A 140 5.62 9.16 -18.31
CA TYR A 140 6.49 9.99 -19.11
C TYR A 140 6.68 9.40 -20.52
N LEU A 141 7.03 8.12 -20.62
CA LEU A 141 7.28 7.45 -21.92
C LEU A 141 5.99 7.34 -22.75
N LEU A 142 4.84 7.11 -22.13
CA LEU A 142 3.52 7.12 -22.79
C LEU A 142 3.22 8.42 -23.51
N SER A 143 3.61 9.56 -22.93
CA SER A 143 3.41 10.88 -23.53
C SER A 143 4.33 11.14 -24.73
N ARG A 144 5.40 10.35 -24.89
CA ARG A 144 6.46 10.53 -25.90
C ARG A 144 6.47 9.47 -27.00
N THR A 145 5.66 8.42 -26.91
CA THR A 145 5.58 7.37 -27.93
C THR A 145 4.32 7.49 -28.81
N ALA A 146 4.51 7.39 -30.13
CA ALA A 146 3.43 7.27 -31.10
C ALA A 146 3.17 5.80 -31.54
N ASN A 147 4.06 4.86 -31.18
CA ASN A 147 3.96 3.46 -31.57
C ASN A 147 2.84 2.75 -30.77
N GLN A 148 1.86 2.17 -31.47
CA GLN A 148 0.67 1.58 -30.84
C GLN A 148 0.98 0.37 -29.95
N GLU A 149 1.95 -0.46 -30.30
CA GLU A 149 2.32 -1.64 -29.51
C GLU A 149 3.02 -1.25 -28.21
N LEU A 150 3.99 -0.34 -28.28
CA LEU A 150 4.66 0.22 -27.10
C LEU A 150 3.68 0.95 -26.18
N ARG A 151 2.76 1.74 -26.75
CA ARG A 151 1.71 2.41 -25.97
C ARG A 151 0.83 1.40 -25.25
N LYS A 152 0.53 0.25 -25.86
CA LYS A 152 -0.21 -0.82 -25.22
C LYS A 152 0.58 -1.42 -24.06
N LEU A 153 1.86 -1.77 -24.27
CA LEU A 153 2.73 -2.30 -23.20
C LEU A 153 2.85 -1.37 -22.00
N PHE A 154 3.06 -0.07 -22.24
CA PHE A 154 3.15 0.90 -21.14
C PHE A 154 1.80 1.11 -20.44
N LYS A 155 0.67 1.14 -21.17
CA LYS A 155 -0.67 1.23 -20.56
C LYS A 155 -1.01 -0.01 -19.75
N ASP A 156 -0.68 -1.19 -20.26
CA ASP A 156 -0.92 -2.46 -19.58
C ASP A 156 -0.13 -2.48 -18.28
N ARG A 157 1.16 -2.11 -18.31
CA ARG A 157 2.00 -1.99 -17.11
C ARG A 157 1.55 -0.89 -16.16
N GLU A 158 1.15 0.28 -16.66
CA GLU A 158 0.59 1.36 -15.83
C GLU A 158 -0.68 0.87 -15.11
N SER A 159 -1.57 0.21 -15.84
CA SER A 159 -2.80 -0.36 -15.27
C SER A 159 -2.50 -1.44 -14.25
N GLU A 160 -1.48 -2.26 -14.49
CA GLU A 160 -1.02 -3.30 -13.57
C GLU A 160 -0.39 -2.67 -12.32
N LEU A 161 0.46 -1.64 -12.45
CA LEU A 161 1.04 -0.90 -11.32
C LEU A 161 -0.03 -0.16 -10.52
N LEU A 162 -1.07 0.38 -11.16
CA LEU A 162 -2.21 0.99 -10.49
C LEU A 162 -3.10 -0.06 -9.80
N LYS A 163 -3.34 -1.21 -10.43
CA LYS A 163 -4.07 -2.35 -9.84
C LYS A 163 -3.28 -2.95 -8.67
N ASN A 164 -1.99 -3.18 -8.83
CA ASN A 164 -1.07 -3.66 -7.80
C ASN A 164 -0.91 -2.62 -6.69
N ARG A 165 -0.97 -1.31 -6.97
CA ARG A 165 -1.07 -0.28 -5.93
C ARG A 165 -2.41 -0.36 -5.21
N LYS A 166 -3.54 -0.48 -5.92
CA LYS A 166 -4.84 -0.67 -5.27
C LYS A 166 -4.86 -1.94 -4.41
N GLN A 167 -4.25 -3.03 -4.88
CA GLN A 167 -4.14 -4.30 -4.16
C GLN A 167 -3.04 -4.32 -3.09
N SER A 168 -1.99 -3.50 -3.17
CA SER A 168 -0.92 -3.42 -2.14
C SER A 168 -1.18 -2.36 -1.08
N LEU A 169 -1.81 -1.23 -1.45
CA LEU A 169 -2.29 -0.23 -0.50
C LEU A 169 -3.50 -0.75 0.28
N TYR A 170 -4.37 -1.54 -0.36
CA TYR A 170 -5.64 -1.98 0.23
C TYR A 170 -5.82 -3.51 0.30
N GLY A 171 -4.71 -4.25 0.34
CA GLY A 171 -4.70 -5.71 0.18
C GLY A 171 -5.42 -6.51 1.26
N PHE A 172 -6.73 -6.65 1.09
CA PHE A 172 -7.50 -7.79 1.56
C PHE A 172 -8.49 -8.17 0.47
N ILE A 173 -8.37 -9.42 0.01
CA ILE A 173 -9.32 -10.01 -0.94
C ILE A 173 -10.61 -10.29 -0.15
N LYS A 174 -11.76 -9.75 -0.60
CA LYS A 174 -13.08 -10.12 -0.07
C LYS A 174 -13.26 -11.64 -0.21
N SER A 175 -13.37 -12.36 0.89
CA SER A 175 -13.67 -13.80 0.91
C SER A 175 -15.17 -14.06 1.10
N GLN A 176 -15.59 -15.25 0.68
CA GLN A 176 -16.97 -15.70 0.48
C GLN A 176 -17.81 -15.77 1.76
N LYS A 177 -19.14 -15.82 1.57
CA LYS A 177 -20.18 -15.94 2.61
C LYS A 177 -20.02 -17.26 3.38
N GLY A 178 -20.07 -17.19 4.72
CA GLY A 178 -20.11 -18.33 5.65
C GLY A 178 -21.15 -18.14 6.76
N ASP A 179 -21.21 -19.09 7.70
CA ASP A 179 -22.20 -19.16 8.79
C ASP A 179 -21.98 -18.10 9.89
N SER A 180 -20.78 -17.54 9.99
CA SER A 180 -20.41 -16.44 10.90
C SER A 180 -19.79 -15.28 10.10
N PRO A 181 -20.63 -14.48 9.41
CA PRO A 181 -20.15 -13.44 8.51
C PRO A 181 -19.37 -12.36 9.25
N GLY A 182 -18.30 -11.87 8.62
CA GLY A 182 -17.53 -10.72 9.03
C GLY A 182 -16.94 -10.00 7.82
N LEU A 183 -16.23 -8.90 8.07
CA LEU A 183 -15.63 -8.03 7.05
C LEU A 183 -14.65 -8.77 6.12
N TYR A 184 -14.01 -9.84 6.60
CA TYR A 184 -12.99 -10.61 5.90
C TYR A 184 -13.42 -12.05 5.56
N GLY A 185 -14.73 -12.29 5.47
CA GLY A 185 -15.30 -13.63 5.29
C GLY A 185 -15.74 -14.26 6.60
N ASP A 186 -15.75 -15.59 6.66
CA ASP A 186 -16.18 -16.33 7.84
C ASP A 186 -15.17 -16.23 8.99
N LYS A 187 -15.64 -15.87 10.18
CA LYS A 187 -14.79 -15.73 11.37
C LYS A 187 -14.19 -17.06 11.83
N ILE A 188 -14.95 -18.15 11.77
CA ILE A 188 -14.50 -19.46 12.23
C ILE A 188 -13.38 -19.95 11.33
N ASP A 189 -13.52 -19.79 10.01
CA ASP A 189 -12.48 -20.15 9.05
C ASP A 189 -11.19 -19.34 9.28
N ASN A 190 -11.32 -18.03 9.55
CA ASN A 190 -10.18 -17.18 9.87
C ASN A 190 -9.48 -17.66 11.16
N ILE A 191 -10.23 -17.99 12.23
CA ILE A 191 -9.67 -18.50 13.48
C ILE A 191 -8.95 -19.83 13.27
N LEU A 192 -9.57 -20.77 12.55
CA LEU A 192 -8.96 -22.08 12.26
C LEU A 192 -7.68 -21.93 11.43
N GLY A 193 -7.71 -21.05 10.42
CA GLY A 193 -6.52 -20.70 9.62
C GLY A 193 -5.40 -20.11 10.48
N THR A 194 -5.72 -19.19 11.38
CA THR A 194 -4.78 -18.62 12.35
C THR A 194 -4.17 -19.67 13.27
N LEU A 195 -4.98 -20.58 13.81
CA LEU A 195 -4.49 -21.66 14.68
C LEU A 195 -3.50 -22.56 13.92
N GLY A 196 -3.81 -22.92 12.67
CA GLY A 196 -2.88 -23.66 11.82
C GLY A 196 -1.57 -22.91 11.57
N LEU A 197 -1.62 -21.59 11.37
CA LEU A 197 -0.41 -20.76 11.23
C LEU A 197 0.42 -20.71 12.52
N LEU A 198 -0.23 -20.62 13.69
CA LEU A 198 0.44 -20.62 14.99
C LEU A 198 1.12 -21.96 15.28
N GLU A 199 0.44 -23.07 15.03
CA GLU A 199 1.00 -24.42 15.16
C GLU A 199 2.19 -24.60 14.22
N ALA A 200 2.05 -24.17 12.96
CA ALA A 200 3.14 -24.21 11.98
C ALA A 200 4.33 -23.31 12.38
N SER A 201 4.07 -22.23 13.12
CA SER A 201 5.08 -21.27 13.61
C SER A 201 5.75 -21.68 14.93
N SER A 202 5.43 -22.88 15.45
CA SER A 202 6.05 -23.42 16.67
C SER A 202 7.57 -23.48 16.55
N ILE A 203 8.26 -23.13 17.64
CA ILE A 203 9.74 -23.08 17.71
C ILE A 203 10.36 -24.42 17.29
N HIS A 204 9.71 -25.53 17.61
CA HIS A 204 10.19 -26.88 17.32
C HIS A 204 10.23 -27.21 15.82
N ASN A 205 9.51 -26.46 14.98
CA ASN A 205 9.45 -26.70 13.54
C ASN A 205 10.59 -26.02 12.76
N TYR A 206 11.42 -25.22 13.44
CA TYR A 206 12.50 -24.45 12.82
C TYR A 206 13.85 -24.79 13.44
N HIS A 207 14.86 -24.92 12.58
CA HIS A 207 16.24 -25.11 13.03
C HIS A 207 16.77 -23.87 13.77
N ASP A 208 16.40 -22.67 13.30
CA ASP A 208 16.63 -21.40 14.01
C ASP A 208 15.29 -20.81 14.48
N PRO A 209 15.04 -20.73 15.80
CA PRO A 209 13.83 -20.13 16.37
C PRO A 209 13.56 -18.67 15.98
N TYR A 210 14.57 -17.94 15.49
CA TYR A 210 14.47 -16.50 15.20
C TYR A 210 14.61 -16.20 13.71
N CYS A 211 14.40 -17.18 12.84
CA CYS A 211 14.48 -16.98 11.40
C CYS A 211 13.35 -16.07 10.87
N ALA A 212 13.63 -15.35 9.78
CA ALA A 212 12.69 -14.44 9.13
C ALA A 212 11.41 -15.15 8.63
N GLU A 213 11.53 -16.43 8.23
CA GLU A 213 10.39 -17.23 7.79
C GLU A 213 9.37 -17.43 8.93
N ARG A 214 9.84 -17.82 10.12
CA ARG A 214 8.98 -17.98 11.29
C ARG A 214 8.33 -16.65 11.69
N PHE A 215 9.10 -15.57 11.72
CA PHE A 215 8.56 -14.23 11.98
C PHE A 215 7.47 -13.84 10.99
N THR A 216 7.66 -14.12 9.70
CA THR A 216 6.66 -13.84 8.67
C THR A 216 5.37 -14.62 8.94
N ARG A 217 5.46 -15.91 9.27
CA ARG A 217 4.27 -16.73 9.59
C ARG A 217 3.56 -16.27 10.86
N LEU A 218 4.29 -15.80 11.87
CA LEU A 218 3.70 -15.21 13.07
C LEU A 218 2.95 -13.91 12.75
N LEU A 219 3.49 -13.07 11.87
CA LEU A 219 2.81 -11.86 11.40
C LEU A 219 1.56 -12.21 10.58
N ASP A 220 1.61 -13.26 9.76
CA ASP A 220 0.42 -13.76 9.04
C ASP A 220 -0.64 -14.29 10.02
N ALA A 221 -0.23 -14.96 11.11
CA ALA A 221 -1.13 -15.40 12.16
C ALA A 221 -1.82 -14.22 12.87
N VAL A 222 -1.05 -13.19 13.23
CA VAL A 222 -1.56 -11.93 13.79
C VAL A 222 -2.57 -11.27 12.86
N GLU A 223 -2.29 -11.23 11.55
CA GLU A 223 -3.23 -10.72 10.57
C GLU A 223 -4.55 -11.51 10.57
N GLY A 224 -4.49 -12.84 10.71
CA GLY A 224 -5.69 -13.67 10.84
C GLY A 224 -6.47 -13.40 12.14
N VAL A 225 -5.79 -13.08 13.26
CA VAL A 225 -6.44 -12.64 14.51
C VAL A 225 -7.20 -11.32 14.27
N PHE A 226 -6.58 -10.36 13.59
CA PHE A 226 -7.25 -9.11 13.20
C PHE A 226 -8.48 -9.35 12.31
N ARG A 227 -8.34 -10.21 11.29
CA ARG A 227 -9.46 -10.57 10.38
C ARG A 227 -10.63 -11.22 11.12
N SER A 228 -10.34 -11.94 12.20
CA SER A 228 -11.35 -12.55 13.08
C SER A 228 -12.08 -11.55 13.97
N GLY A 229 -11.61 -10.30 14.04
CA GLY A 229 -12.19 -9.23 14.86
C GLY A 229 -11.65 -9.17 16.29
N MET A 230 -10.52 -9.81 16.56
CA MET A 230 -9.87 -9.83 17.88
C MET A 230 -8.77 -8.76 17.94
N VAL A 231 -9.19 -7.49 17.96
CA VAL A 231 -8.27 -6.35 17.80
C VAL A 231 -7.35 -6.17 19.01
N GLU A 232 -7.84 -6.36 20.23
CA GLU A 232 -7.03 -6.25 21.45
C GLU A 232 -5.94 -7.35 21.48
N ASP A 233 -6.31 -8.60 21.20
CA ASP A 233 -5.37 -9.73 21.13
C ASP A 233 -4.34 -9.54 20.00
N CYS A 234 -4.77 -9.05 18.84
CA CYS A 234 -3.89 -8.72 17.72
C CYS A 234 -2.83 -7.69 18.13
N LEU A 235 -3.24 -6.61 18.82
CA LEU A 235 -2.30 -5.59 19.30
C LEU A 235 -1.33 -6.17 20.33
N GLY A 236 -1.80 -6.98 21.27
CA GLY A 236 -0.95 -7.67 22.25
C GLY A 236 0.10 -8.54 21.58
N MET A 237 -0.30 -9.37 20.61
CA MET A 237 0.63 -10.20 19.85
C MET A 237 1.64 -9.37 19.04
N LEU A 238 1.23 -8.24 18.45
CA LEU A 238 2.13 -7.33 17.73
C LEU A 238 3.19 -6.73 18.65
N ILE A 239 2.80 -6.34 19.87
CA ILE A 239 3.72 -5.80 20.88
C ILE A 239 4.75 -6.88 21.24
N ASP A 240 4.30 -8.08 21.59
CA ASP A 240 5.18 -9.20 21.96
C ASP A 240 6.15 -9.56 20.83
N LEU A 241 5.64 -9.68 19.60
CA LEU A 241 6.45 -9.98 18.41
C LEU A 241 7.46 -8.88 18.12
N TYR A 242 7.07 -7.62 18.27
CA TYR A 242 7.96 -6.48 18.04
C TYR A 242 9.05 -6.38 19.12
N GLU A 243 8.74 -6.66 20.38
CA GLU A 243 9.75 -6.78 21.43
C GLU A 243 10.73 -7.92 21.15
N GLU A 244 10.23 -9.08 20.73
CA GLU A 244 11.05 -10.22 20.37
C GLU A 244 11.96 -9.90 19.17
N TYR A 245 11.39 -9.25 18.15
CA TYR A 245 12.10 -8.75 16.98
C TYR A 245 13.26 -7.82 17.37
N ARG A 246 12.99 -6.82 18.23
CA ARG A 246 14.01 -5.86 18.68
C ARG A 246 15.11 -6.49 19.53
N ARG A 247 14.77 -7.44 20.41
CA ARG A 247 15.73 -8.04 21.36
C ARG A 247 16.59 -9.12 20.70
N LYS A 248 16.08 -9.83 19.70
CA LYS A 248 16.66 -11.10 19.24
C LYS A 248 17.09 -11.13 17.78
N ASN A 249 16.86 -10.07 16.99
CA ASN A 249 17.36 -9.99 15.62
C ASN A 249 18.89 -9.94 15.55
N ARG A 250 19.47 -11.12 15.37
CA ARG A 250 20.83 -11.31 14.87
C ARG A 250 20.76 -11.37 13.34
N LEU A 251 21.20 -10.30 12.67
CA LEU A 251 21.71 -10.32 11.29
C LEU A 251 20.81 -11.01 10.25
N VAL A 252 19.55 -10.58 10.17
CA VAL A 252 18.67 -10.86 9.04
C VAL A 252 19.15 -10.04 7.82
N SER A 253 19.02 -10.57 6.61
CA SER A 253 19.40 -9.82 5.40
C SER A 253 18.59 -8.52 5.32
N LEU A 254 19.18 -7.43 4.81
CA LEU A 254 18.51 -6.11 4.69
C LEU A 254 17.12 -6.21 4.02
N LEU A 255 16.96 -7.11 3.05
CA LEU A 255 15.71 -7.33 2.32
C LEU A 255 14.61 -7.96 3.20
N GLU A 256 14.98 -8.88 4.08
CA GLU A 256 14.05 -9.56 4.99
C GLU A 256 13.62 -8.64 6.14
N ASP A 257 14.54 -7.83 6.67
CA ASP A 257 14.25 -6.77 7.66
C ASP A 257 13.26 -5.76 7.09
N GLU A 258 13.49 -5.28 5.86
CA GLU A 258 12.57 -4.37 5.19
C GLU A 258 11.18 -4.99 4.98
N LYS A 259 11.11 -6.28 4.59
CA LYS A 259 9.84 -6.98 4.42
C LYS A 259 9.06 -7.07 5.74
N ILE A 260 9.74 -7.42 6.84
CA ILE A 260 9.12 -7.51 8.17
C ILE A 260 8.64 -6.13 8.63
N HIS A 261 9.47 -5.09 8.48
CA HIS A 261 9.11 -3.71 8.84
C HIS A 261 7.88 -3.21 8.07
N ARG A 262 7.80 -3.49 6.75
CA ARG A 262 6.64 -3.18 5.92
C ARG A 262 5.37 -3.90 6.39
N THR A 263 5.48 -5.15 6.82
CA THR A 263 4.33 -5.90 7.35
C THR A 263 3.85 -5.34 8.68
N PHE A 264 4.77 -5.01 9.61
CA PHE A 264 4.43 -4.29 10.84
C PHE A 264 3.73 -2.96 10.54
N TYR A 265 4.30 -2.13 9.67
CA TYR A 265 3.69 -0.87 9.25
C TYR A 265 2.25 -1.06 8.74
N ARG A 266 2.05 -2.07 7.87
CA ARG A 266 0.74 -2.38 7.28
C ARG A 266 -0.30 -2.79 8.32
N LEU A 267 0.08 -3.60 9.31
CA LEU A 267 -0.83 -4.08 10.35
C LEU A 267 -1.10 -2.97 11.39
N LEU A 268 -0.05 -2.28 11.85
CA LEU A 268 -0.17 -1.26 12.88
C LEU A 268 -1.03 -0.07 12.44
N ARG A 269 -0.94 0.36 11.17
CA ARG A 269 -1.80 1.41 10.62
C ARG A 269 -3.29 1.05 10.61
N GLN A 270 -3.66 -0.21 10.80
CA GLN A 270 -5.06 -0.69 10.84
C GLN A 270 -5.49 -0.99 12.27
N VAL A 271 -4.66 -1.75 13.00
CA VAL A 271 -4.97 -2.25 14.34
C VAL A 271 -5.03 -1.12 15.35
N ILE A 272 -4.03 -0.23 15.38
CA ILE A 272 -3.94 0.83 16.39
C ILE A 272 -5.12 1.81 16.30
N PRO A 273 -5.48 2.34 15.11
CA PRO A 273 -6.64 3.24 15.01
C PRO A 273 -7.96 2.60 15.44
N ILE A 274 -8.23 1.34 15.06
CA ILE A 274 -9.45 0.64 15.47
C ILE A 274 -9.46 0.36 16.98
N TYR A 275 -8.32 -0.06 17.55
CA TYR A 275 -8.17 -0.25 18.99
C TYR A 275 -8.44 1.06 19.75
N ALA A 276 -7.90 2.17 19.25
CA ALA A 276 -8.07 3.47 19.88
C ALA A 276 -9.53 3.96 19.81
N LEU A 277 -10.19 3.81 18.65
CA LEU A 277 -11.60 4.16 18.47
C LEU A 277 -12.52 3.36 19.40
N SER A 278 -12.27 2.07 19.57
CA SER A 278 -13.09 1.19 20.41
C SER A 278 -12.91 1.42 21.91
N ASN A 279 -11.68 1.72 22.36
CA ASN A 279 -11.38 1.88 23.79
C ASN A 279 -11.47 3.32 24.30
N GLN A 280 -11.17 4.33 23.47
CA GLN A 280 -11.26 5.75 23.83
C GLN A 280 -11.91 6.58 22.71
N PRO A 281 -13.22 6.40 22.46
CA PRO A 281 -13.91 7.05 21.33
C PRO A 281 -13.95 8.58 21.39
N LEU A 282 -13.73 9.20 22.56
CA LEU A 282 -13.71 10.66 22.68
C LEU A 282 -12.34 11.28 22.37
N THR A 283 -11.26 10.52 22.54
CA THR A 283 -9.86 10.97 22.37
C THR A 283 -8.98 9.88 21.73
N PRO A 284 -9.40 9.27 20.59
CA PRO A 284 -8.68 8.14 20.02
C PRO A 284 -7.31 8.53 19.46
N TYR A 285 -7.08 9.79 19.06
CA TYR A 285 -5.77 10.22 18.57
C TYR A 285 -4.70 10.07 19.67
N GLU A 286 -4.99 10.56 20.88
CA GLU A 286 -4.03 10.54 21.99
C GLU A 286 -3.64 9.11 22.37
N LEU A 287 -4.60 8.18 22.37
CA LEU A 287 -4.34 6.77 22.65
C LEU A 287 -3.50 6.13 21.54
N ALA A 288 -3.85 6.37 20.28
CA ALA A 288 -3.11 5.84 19.15
C ALA A 288 -1.66 6.34 19.13
N ASP A 289 -1.46 7.65 19.33
CA ASP A 289 -0.14 8.26 19.36
C ASP A 289 0.72 7.70 20.51
N ARG A 290 0.12 7.55 21.70
CA ARG A 290 0.77 6.93 22.85
C ARG A 290 1.23 5.50 22.54
N ILE A 291 0.36 4.67 21.94
CA ILE A 291 0.70 3.28 21.61
C ILE A 291 1.87 3.22 20.63
N TYR A 292 1.87 4.06 19.58
CA TYR A 292 2.98 4.12 18.64
C TYR A 292 4.29 4.51 19.33
N ASN A 293 4.27 5.54 20.17
CA ASN A 293 5.46 6.07 20.81
C ASN A 293 6.04 5.14 21.89
N GLU A 294 5.17 4.50 22.68
CA GLU A 294 5.58 3.61 23.78
C GLU A 294 6.01 2.23 23.27
N TYR A 295 5.24 1.62 22.36
CA TYR A 295 5.46 0.23 21.97
C TYR A 295 6.18 0.08 20.63
N PHE A 296 6.06 1.02 19.70
CA PHE A 296 6.59 0.91 18.32
C PHE A 296 7.47 2.09 17.86
N PRO A 297 8.47 2.55 18.65
CA PRO A 297 9.21 3.79 18.40
C PRO A 297 10.03 3.81 17.10
N LEU A 298 10.36 2.65 16.52
CA LEU A 298 11.15 2.55 15.27
C LEU A 298 10.29 2.26 14.04
N ILE A 299 8.98 2.08 14.20
CA ILE A 299 8.06 1.93 13.07
C ILE A 299 7.51 3.31 12.71
N ASN A 300 7.53 3.65 11.43
CA ASN A 300 6.92 4.89 10.97
C ASN A 300 5.41 4.86 11.23
N ARG A 301 4.87 5.96 11.76
CA ARG A 301 3.42 6.13 11.93
C ARG A 301 2.79 6.47 10.58
N ASP A 302 1.58 5.99 10.30
CA ASP A 302 0.82 6.48 9.14
C ASP A 302 0.13 7.81 9.51
N PRO A 303 0.63 8.96 9.03
CA PRO A 303 0.13 10.26 9.46
C PRO A 303 -1.31 10.52 9.01
N ALA A 304 -1.73 9.92 7.88
CA ALA A 304 -3.09 10.03 7.40
C ALA A 304 -4.09 9.35 8.34
N SER A 305 -3.83 8.10 8.73
CA SER A 305 -4.68 7.37 9.68
C SER A 305 -4.82 8.10 11.01
N LEU A 306 -3.75 8.68 11.54
CA LEU A 306 -3.80 9.50 12.76
C LEU A 306 -4.60 10.78 12.54
N GLN A 307 -4.45 11.45 11.40
CA GLN A 307 -5.22 12.65 11.08
C GLN A 307 -6.72 12.37 10.95
N TYR A 308 -7.10 11.19 10.45
CA TYR A 308 -8.49 10.74 10.46
C TYR A 308 -9.06 10.65 11.89
N LEU A 309 -8.29 10.17 12.87
CA LEU A 309 -8.72 10.16 14.28
C LEU A 309 -8.95 11.57 14.83
N VAL A 310 -8.10 12.53 14.46
CA VAL A 310 -8.26 13.95 14.82
C VAL A 310 -9.52 14.57 14.21
N VAL A 311 -9.87 14.17 12.99
CA VAL A 311 -11.13 14.56 12.33
C VAL A 311 -12.33 13.93 13.03
N TYR A 312 -12.21 12.65 13.42
CA TYR A 312 -13.27 11.93 14.13
C TYR A 312 -13.64 12.58 15.47
N GLU A 313 -12.66 13.06 16.24
CA GLU A 313 -12.92 13.80 17.48
C GLU A 313 -13.83 15.02 17.26
N SER A 314 -13.64 15.75 16.16
CA SER A 314 -14.54 16.85 15.77
C SER A 314 -15.93 16.35 15.39
N ILE A 315 -16.02 15.24 14.64
CA ILE A 315 -17.30 14.66 14.22
C ILE A 315 -18.12 14.22 15.45
N VAL A 316 -17.49 13.57 16.42
CA VAL A 316 -18.15 13.15 17.67
C VAL A 316 -18.58 14.36 18.49
N SER A 317 -17.74 15.39 18.59
CA SER A 317 -18.09 16.67 19.23
C SER A 317 -19.32 17.33 18.57
N ALA A 318 -19.39 17.29 17.23
CA ALA A 318 -20.53 17.78 16.45
C ALA A 318 -21.83 17.04 16.80
N LEU A 319 -21.78 15.71 16.78
CA LEU A 319 -22.93 14.84 17.05
C LEU A 319 -23.44 15.00 18.48
N ASN A 320 -22.54 15.31 19.42
CA ASN A 320 -22.88 15.63 20.81
C ASN A 320 -23.30 17.10 21.01
N ARG A 321 -23.43 17.89 19.94
CA ARG A 321 -23.85 19.31 19.92
C ARG A 321 -22.99 20.25 20.76
N GLN A 322 -21.69 19.99 20.82
CA GLN A 322 -20.78 20.75 21.69
C GLN A 322 -20.17 22.00 21.02
N ASN A 323 -20.23 22.12 19.68
CA ASN A 323 -19.54 23.21 18.97
C ASN A 323 -20.37 23.77 17.77
N PRO A 324 -20.72 25.08 17.77
CA PRO A 324 -21.44 25.71 16.65
C PRO A 324 -20.58 25.98 15.40
N ARG A 325 -19.24 25.90 15.48
CA ARG A 325 -18.30 26.16 14.36
C ARG A 325 -17.64 24.90 13.81
N ILE A 326 -18.27 23.75 14.02
CA ILE A 326 -17.64 22.44 13.79
C ILE A 326 -17.27 22.17 12.34
N MET A 327 -18.06 22.69 11.38
CA MET A 327 -17.77 22.56 9.94
C MET A 327 -16.45 23.21 9.55
N TYR A 328 -16.15 24.39 10.12
CA TYR A 328 -14.88 25.08 9.89
C TYR A 328 -13.70 24.31 10.50
N GLU A 329 -13.87 23.75 11.69
CA GLU A 329 -12.85 22.92 12.34
C GLU A 329 -12.53 21.67 11.49
N ILE A 330 -13.57 20.97 11.02
CA ILE A 330 -13.42 19.80 10.13
C ILE A 330 -12.75 20.21 8.82
N TYR A 331 -13.12 21.34 8.23
CA TYR A 331 -12.46 21.87 7.03
C TYR A 331 -10.97 22.10 7.26
N MET A 332 -10.58 22.80 8.33
CA MET A 332 -9.17 23.04 8.65
C MET A 332 -8.38 21.74 8.88
N LYS A 333 -8.97 20.76 9.57
CA LYS A 333 -8.37 19.44 9.79
C LYS A 333 -8.29 18.60 8.51
N SER A 334 -9.23 18.75 7.59
CA SER A 334 -9.25 18.06 6.30
C SER A 334 -8.18 18.55 5.32
N ILE A 335 -7.82 19.83 5.37
CA ILE A 335 -6.70 20.38 4.57
C ILE A 335 -5.39 19.66 4.91
N ILE A 336 -5.17 19.32 6.19
CA ILE A 336 -4.00 18.55 6.61
C ILE A 336 -4.06 17.14 6.04
N LEU A 337 -5.24 16.50 6.05
CA LEU A 337 -5.43 15.18 5.47
C LEU A 337 -5.08 15.14 3.98
N GLN A 338 -5.45 16.18 3.22
CA GLN A 338 -5.10 16.30 1.80
C GLN A 338 -3.59 16.32 1.55
N LYS A 339 -2.78 16.83 2.50
CA LYS A 339 -1.31 16.78 2.38
C LYS A 339 -0.77 15.36 2.45
N TYR A 340 -1.40 14.48 3.25
CA TYR A 340 -1.00 13.09 3.40
C TYR A 340 -1.63 12.15 2.36
N ARG A 341 -2.79 12.55 1.79
CA ARG A 341 -3.51 11.83 0.73
C ARG A 341 -3.89 12.80 -0.40
N PRO A 342 -2.95 13.26 -1.24
CA PRO A 342 -3.20 14.31 -2.23
C PRO A 342 -4.12 13.88 -3.39
N PHE A 343 -4.30 12.57 -3.57
CA PHE A 343 -5.18 11.99 -4.60
C PHE A 343 -6.57 11.63 -4.07
N ASP A 344 -6.82 11.84 -2.77
CA ASP A 344 -8.15 11.65 -2.20
C ASP A 344 -9.01 12.88 -2.47
N ASN A 345 -10.32 12.67 -2.47
CA ASN A 345 -11.26 13.78 -2.47
C ASN A 345 -11.17 14.52 -1.13
N HIS A 346 -11.27 15.85 -1.18
CA HIS A 346 -11.43 16.65 0.03
C HIS A 346 -12.66 16.15 0.80
N LEU A 347 -12.56 16.05 2.13
CA LEU A 347 -13.71 15.76 2.99
C LEU A 347 -14.80 16.83 2.82
N ILE A 348 -14.39 18.09 2.70
CA ILE A 348 -15.26 19.24 2.50
C ILE A 348 -14.54 20.32 1.71
N GLU A 349 -15.23 20.91 0.75
CA GLU A 349 -14.75 22.10 0.01
C GLU A 349 -15.25 23.39 0.66
N SER A 350 -14.58 24.51 0.39
CA SER A 350 -14.89 25.79 1.06
C SER A 350 -16.28 26.32 0.73
N ASP A 351 -16.83 25.99 -0.43
CA ASP A 351 -18.18 26.35 -0.87
C ASP A 351 -19.28 25.43 -0.31
N GLU A 352 -18.90 24.28 0.26
CA GLU A 352 -19.81 23.31 0.89
C GLU A 352 -20.00 23.53 2.39
N LEU A 353 -19.23 24.42 3.02
CA LEU A 353 -19.32 24.74 4.45
C LEU A 353 -20.74 25.09 4.90
N ASP A 354 -21.45 25.88 4.10
CA ASP A 354 -22.81 26.34 4.39
C ASP A 354 -23.88 25.62 3.56
N LYS A 355 -23.52 25.20 2.33
CA LYS A 355 -24.47 24.60 1.37
C LYS A 355 -24.60 23.09 1.51
N GLY A 356 -23.62 22.46 2.17
CA GLY A 356 -23.51 21.02 2.25
C GLY A 356 -23.01 20.37 0.95
N ILE A 357 -23.01 19.04 0.93
CA ILE A 357 -22.37 18.23 -0.12
C ILE A 357 -23.38 17.94 -1.23
N VAL A 358 -22.93 18.11 -2.48
CA VAL A 358 -23.70 17.80 -3.69
C VAL A 358 -23.86 16.29 -3.93
N PRO A 359 -24.95 15.81 -4.54
CA PRO A 359 -25.25 14.37 -4.66
C PRO A 359 -24.16 13.52 -5.32
N TRP A 360 -23.51 14.01 -6.38
CA TRP A 360 -22.46 13.25 -7.06
C TRP A 360 -21.20 13.05 -6.19
N ARG A 361 -20.91 13.99 -5.27
CA ARG A 361 -19.82 13.83 -4.29
C ARG A 361 -20.19 12.85 -3.19
N LEU A 362 -21.48 12.82 -2.80
CA LEU A 362 -22.00 11.84 -1.86
C LEU A 362 -21.74 10.41 -2.37
N GLU A 363 -22.04 10.15 -3.65
CA GLU A 363 -21.76 8.86 -4.30
C GLU A 363 -20.27 8.52 -4.28
N GLN A 364 -19.39 9.50 -4.55
CA GLN A 364 -17.95 9.30 -4.46
C GLN A 364 -17.47 8.92 -3.05
N PHE A 365 -18.06 9.49 -2.00
CA PHE A 365 -17.72 9.09 -0.62
C PHE A 365 -18.11 7.64 -0.34
N VAL A 366 -19.28 7.22 -0.82
CA VAL A 366 -19.72 5.82 -0.68
C VAL A 366 -18.78 4.88 -1.42
N ASP A 367 -18.40 5.21 -2.65
CA ASP A 367 -17.43 4.43 -3.42
C ASP A 367 -16.07 4.30 -2.69
N ILE A 368 -15.61 5.38 -2.05
CA ILE A 368 -14.36 5.38 -1.27
C ILE A 368 -14.51 4.48 -0.03
N ILE A 369 -15.64 4.58 0.68
CA ILE A 369 -15.95 3.73 1.85
C ILE A 369 -15.88 2.27 1.43
N ASP A 370 -16.56 1.90 0.34
CA ASP A 370 -16.62 0.55 -0.22
C ASP A 370 -15.24 -0.01 -0.59
N GLN A 371 -14.38 0.83 -1.16
CA GLN A 371 -13.02 0.46 -1.55
C GLN A 371 -12.09 0.28 -0.36
N ARG A 372 -12.29 1.04 0.72
CA ARG A 372 -11.39 1.06 1.89
C ARG A 372 -11.82 0.19 3.04
N ILE A 373 -13.09 -0.22 3.13
CA ILE A 373 -13.64 -0.79 4.35
C ILE A 373 -12.86 -2.02 4.84
N SER A 374 -12.37 -2.86 3.94
CA SER A 374 -11.52 -4.01 4.30
C SER A 374 -10.07 -3.65 4.58
N ALA A 375 -9.55 -2.54 4.07
CA ALA A 375 -8.12 -2.23 4.18
C ALA A 375 -7.78 -1.18 5.23
N LEU A 376 -8.66 -0.22 5.42
CA LEU A 376 -8.55 0.87 6.38
C LEU A 376 -9.95 1.06 6.99
N PRO A 377 -10.43 0.05 7.75
CA PRO A 377 -11.79 0.08 8.31
C PRO A 377 -12.07 1.31 9.17
N HIS A 378 -11.04 1.86 9.83
CA HIS A 378 -11.17 3.09 10.62
C HIS A 378 -11.41 4.31 9.74
N GLU A 379 -10.69 4.47 8.62
CA GLU A 379 -10.91 5.59 7.70
C GLU A 379 -12.32 5.51 7.10
N SER A 380 -12.76 4.32 6.66
CA SER A 380 -14.12 4.10 6.16
C SER A 380 -15.17 4.42 7.22
N PHE A 381 -15.00 3.93 8.46
CA PHE A 381 -15.91 4.24 9.56
C PHE A 381 -16.00 5.74 9.83
N ILE A 382 -14.88 6.46 9.83
CA ILE A 382 -14.86 7.91 10.08
C ILE A 382 -15.55 8.68 8.95
N LEU A 383 -15.41 8.23 7.70
CA LEU A 383 -16.18 8.76 6.58
C LEU A 383 -17.68 8.50 6.72
N MET A 384 -18.09 7.32 7.18
CA MET A 384 -19.49 7.00 7.45
C MET A 384 -20.06 7.90 8.57
N GLU A 385 -19.30 8.12 9.63
CA GLU A 385 -19.68 9.01 10.73
C GLU A 385 -19.76 10.47 10.30
N TYR A 386 -18.85 10.90 9.42
CA TYR A 386 -18.90 12.22 8.78
C TYR A 386 -20.21 12.40 7.98
N LEU A 387 -20.58 11.44 7.13
CA LEU A 387 -21.84 11.49 6.38
C LEU A 387 -23.05 11.49 7.31
N ARG A 388 -23.04 10.66 8.37
CA ARG A 388 -24.11 10.65 9.38
C ARG A 388 -24.24 12.02 10.05
N MET A 389 -23.14 12.62 10.47
CA MET A 389 -23.12 13.96 11.05
C MET A 389 -23.70 15.01 10.10
N MET A 390 -23.26 15.02 8.84
CA MET A 390 -23.77 15.95 7.82
C MET A 390 -25.29 15.79 7.61
N SER A 391 -25.79 14.56 7.65
CA SER A 391 -27.22 14.28 7.53
C SER A 391 -28.02 14.76 8.74
N VAL A 392 -27.51 14.53 9.96
CA VAL A 392 -28.12 15.02 11.21
C VAL A 392 -28.15 16.55 11.25
N MET A 393 -27.13 17.21 10.71
CA MET A 393 -27.05 18.67 10.56
C MET A 393 -27.89 19.20 9.39
N LYS A 394 -28.56 18.33 8.62
CA LYS A 394 -29.36 18.67 7.44
C LYS A 394 -28.56 19.36 6.32
N LEU A 395 -27.26 19.12 6.26
CA LEU A 395 -26.37 19.60 5.20
C LEU A 395 -26.38 18.66 3.99
N ILE A 396 -26.83 17.42 4.15
CA ILE A 396 -27.00 16.48 3.04
C ILE A 396 -28.36 15.80 3.14
N SER A 397 -28.89 15.41 1.97
CA SER A 397 -30.04 14.53 1.86
C SER A 397 -29.56 13.16 1.42
N LEU A 398 -29.68 12.17 2.28
CA LEU A 398 -29.37 10.78 1.95
C LEU A 398 -30.60 10.14 1.30
N ASN A 399 -30.41 9.43 0.18
CA ASN A 399 -31.46 8.62 -0.43
C ASN A 399 -31.50 7.21 0.19
N ASP A 400 -32.59 6.49 -0.03
CA ASP A 400 -32.82 5.15 0.55
C ASP A 400 -31.69 4.16 0.20
N GLN A 401 -31.10 4.27 -0.99
CA GLN A 401 -30.00 3.41 -1.44
C GLN A 401 -28.73 3.64 -0.61
N ILE A 402 -28.31 4.90 -0.46
CA ILE A 402 -27.10 5.27 0.28
C ILE A 402 -27.27 4.96 1.77
N ILE A 403 -28.47 5.18 2.31
CA ILE A 403 -28.77 4.81 3.70
C ILE A 403 -28.68 3.30 3.89
N GLY A 404 -29.22 2.52 2.95
CA GLY A 404 -29.12 1.07 2.95
C GLY A 404 -27.65 0.60 2.95
N GLN A 405 -26.83 1.18 2.06
CA GLN A 405 -25.39 0.89 1.99
C GLN A 405 -24.65 1.25 3.28
N LEU A 406 -24.88 2.44 3.84
CA LEU A 406 -24.27 2.86 5.10
C LEU A 406 -24.66 1.93 6.25
N LEU A 407 -25.94 1.56 6.37
CA LEU A 407 -26.39 0.61 7.39
C LEU A 407 -25.78 -0.77 7.21
N ASP A 408 -25.67 -1.27 5.98
CA ASP A 408 -25.03 -2.55 5.72
C ASP A 408 -23.55 -2.53 6.12
N HIS A 409 -22.84 -1.42 5.89
CA HIS A 409 -21.47 -1.24 6.38
C HIS A 409 -21.39 -1.21 7.91
N TYR A 410 -22.28 -0.49 8.61
CA TYR A 410 -22.33 -0.49 10.08
C TYR A 410 -22.59 -1.91 10.61
N ILE A 411 -23.53 -2.63 10.01
CA ILE A 411 -23.83 -4.03 10.35
C ILE A 411 -22.61 -4.91 10.10
N THR A 412 -21.93 -4.76 8.97
CA THR A 412 -20.75 -5.56 8.62
C THR A 412 -19.58 -5.30 9.57
N LEU A 413 -19.33 -4.04 9.93
CA LEU A 413 -18.32 -3.67 10.92
C LEU A 413 -18.66 -4.23 12.31
N TRP A 414 -19.93 -4.15 12.72
CA TRP A 414 -20.38 -4.75 13.98
C TRP A 414 -20.27 -6.28 13.96
N GLN A 415 -20.61 -6.92 12.85
CA GLN A 415 -20.44 -8.37 12.69
C GLN A 415 -18.97 -8.78 12.76
N TRP A 416 -18.05 -7.95 12.24
CA TRP A 416 -16.60 -8.15 12.35
C TRP A 416 -16.08 -7.91 13.78
N LEU A 417 -16.36 -6.76 14.39
CA LEU A 417 -15.97 -6.43 15.76
C LEU A 417 -17.22 -5.94 16.49
N PRO A 418 -17.94 -6.79 17.25
CA PRO A 418 -19.20 -6.39 17.87
C PRO A 418 -18.92 -5.42 19.01
N CYS A 419 -19.13 -4.15 18.72
CA CYS A 419 -18.84 -3.01 19.58
C CYS A 419 -19.95 -1.98 19.39
N SER A 420 -20.31 -1.28 20.48
CA SER A 420 -21.33 -0.23 20.48
C SER A 420 -20.94 0.96 19.60
N LEU A 421 -19.66 1.10 19.29
CA LEU A 421 -19.14 2.06 18.30
C LEU A 421 -19.80 1.90 16.93
N PHE A 422 -19.97 0.66 16.44
CA PHE A 422 -20.43 0.40 15.07
C PHE A 422 -21.95 0.23 14.95
N MET A 423 -22.64 -0.17 16.01
CA MET A 423 -24.10 -0.20 16.02
C MET A 423 -24.63 0.05 17.42
N ASN A 424 -25.50 1.05 17.53
CA ASN A 424 -26.19 1.43 18.77
C ASN A 424 -27.53 2.12 18.43
N GLU A 425 -28.35 2.36 19.45
CA GLU A 425 -29.68 2.98 19.29
C GLU A 425 -29.63 4.39 18.66
N THR A 426 -28.56 5.14 18.85
CA THR A 426 -28.39 6.47 18.21
C THR A 426 -28.19 6.33 16.71
N ILE A 427 -27.33 5.41 16.27
CA ILE A 427 -27.11 5.12 14.83
C ILE A 427 -28.41 4.61 14.22
N TYR A 428 -29.08 3.66 14.89
CA TYR A 428 -30.36 3.11 14.44
C TYR A 428 -31.42 4.19 14.27
N SER A 429 -31.67 5.01 15.29
CA SER A 429 -32.72 6.04 15.25
C SER A 429 -32.49 7.13 14.20
N GLN A 430 -31.24 7.40 13.84
CA GLN A 430 -30.89 8.43 12.86
C GLN A 430 -30.95 7.95 11.41
N LEU A 431 -30.63 6.68 11.14
CA LEU A 431 -30.51 6.15 9.77
C LEU A 431 -31.64 5.18 9.40
N ALA A 432 -32.01 4.25 10.29
CA ALA A 432 -32.92 3.14 9.99
C ALA A 432 -34.36 3.53 9.57
N PRO A 433 -34.96 4.63 10.08
CA PRO A 433 -36.29 5.07 9.63
C PRO A 433 -36.35 5.41 8.13
N LEU A 434 -35.23 5.81 7.56
CA LEU A 434 -35.09 6.20 6.15
C LEU A 434 -34.59 5.04 5.27
N ALA A 435 -34.30 3.88 5.86
CA ALA A 435 -33.79 2.71 5.16
C ALA A 435 -34.92 1.78 4.70
N GLY A 436 -34.62 0.95 3.69
CA GLY A 436 -35.45 -0.19 3.31
C GLY A 436 -35.70 -1.17 4.47
N GLU A 437 -36.80 -1.91 4.37
CA GLU A 437 -37.30 -2.79 5.45
C GLU A 437 -36.28 -3.85 5.89
N GLU A 438 -35.54 -4.43 4.94
CA GLU A 438 -34.50 -5.44 5.21
C GLU A 438 -33.41 -4.92 6.15
N TYR A 439 -32.83 -3.75 5.84
CA TYR A 439 -31.75 -3.15 6.63
C TYR A 439 -32.25 -2.72 8.01
N ARG A 440 -33.48 -2.18 8.07
CA ARG A 440 -34.12 -1.78 9.32
C ARG A 440 -34.32 -2.96 10.25
N PHE A 441 -34.83 -4.09 9.73
CA PHE A 441 -35.03 -5.30 10.51
C PHE A 441 -33.70 -5.85 11.06
N ARG A 442 -32.67 -5.95 10.21
CA ARG A 442 -31.33 -6.42 10.63
C ARG A 442 -30.71 -5.53 11.70
N ALA A 443 -30.75 -4.21 11.53
CA ALA A 443 -30.21 -3.26 12.50
C ALA A 443 -30.98 -3.28 13.83
N ARG A 444 -32.32 -3.40 13.78
CA ARG A 444 -33.16 -3.51 14.98
C ARG A 444 -32.86 -4.80 15.75
N ALA A 445 -32.73 -5.93 15.06
CA ALA A 445 -32.39 -7.21 15.68
C ALA A 445 -31.08 -7.15 16.47
N ILE A 446 -30.05 -6.45 15.95
CA ILE A 446 -28.80 -6.23 16.68
C ILE A 446 -29.04 -5.41 17.96
N CYS A 447 -29.74 -4.28 17.86
CA CYS A 447 -30.01 -3.41 19.00
C CYS A 447 -30.82 -4.13 20.09
N ASP A 448 -31.86 -4.88 19.71
CA ASP A 448 -32.70 -5.62 20.64
C ASP A 448 -31.93 -6.73 21.37
N VAL A 449 -31.06 -7.46 20.66
CA VAL A 449 -30.23 -8.51 21.28
C VAL A 449 -29.20 -7.92 22.22
N VAL A 450 -28.55 -6.82 21.85
CA VAL A 450 -27.56 -6.13 22.70
C VAL A 450 -28.21 -5.59 23.98
N LEU A 451 -29.37 -4.93 23.87
CA LEU A 451 -30.12 -4.41 25.02
C LEU A 451 -30.66 -5.53 25.92
N GLY A 452 -31.17 -6.61 25.31
CA GLY A 452 -31.80 -7.71 26.03
C GLY A 452 -30.84 -8.66 26.75
N ASN A 453 -29.56 -8.70 26.34
CA ASN A 453 -28.59 -9.70 26.78
C ASN A 453 -27.33 -9.06 27.39
N ASN A 454 -27.42 -8.68 28.66
CA ASN A 454 -26.25 -8.29 29.43
C ASN A 454 -25.35 -9.50 29.76
N ARG A 455 -24.10 -9.23 30.13
CA ARG A 455 -23.08 -10.26 30.41
C ARG A 455 -23.55 -11.31 31.42
N ASN A 456 -24.20 -10.88 32.51
CA ASN A 456 -24.67 -11.77 33.57
C ASN A 456 -25.76 -12.71 33.05
N ARG A 457 -26.77 -12.18 32.36
CA ARG A 457 -27.87 -12.97 31.79
C ARG A 457 -27.38 -13.97 30.76
N LEU A 458 -26.39 -13.62 29.95
CA LEU A 458 -25.79 -14.54 29.00
C LEU A 458 -25.02 -15.68 29.68
N ALA A 459 -24.27 -15.37 30.74
CA ALA A 459 -23.58 -16.38 31.54
C ALA A 459 -24.58 -17.33 32.23
N ASP A 460 -25.69 -16.80 32.75
CA ASP A 460 -26.78 -17.57 33.33
C ASP A 460 -27.46 -18.45 32.26
N ASP A 461 -27.71 -17.93 31.06
CA ASP A 461 -28.33 -18.70 29.98
C ASP A 461 -27.41 -19.82 29.47
N ILE A 462 -26.09 -19.63 29.44
CA ILE A 462 -25.15 -20.69 29.05
C ILE A 462 -25.10 -21.80 30.09
N SER A 463 -25.08 -21.44 31.37
CA SER A 463 -25.03 -22.42 32.46
C SER A 463 -26.34 -23.18 32.63
N SER A 464 -27.48 -22.50 32.51
CA SER A 464 -28.81 -23.09 32.74
C SER A 464 -29.44 -23.71 31.49
N ARG A 465 -29.19 -23.15 30.28
CA ARG A 465 -29.89 -23.49 29.04
C ARG A 465 -28.94 -23.42 27.82
N PRO A 466 -27.89 -24.26 27.77
CA PRO A 466 -26.87 -24.21 26.70
C PRO A 466 -27.45 -24.47 25.30
N ASP A 467 -28.55 -25.20 25.19
CA ASP A 467 -29.18 -25.51 23.90
C ASP A 467 -29.70 -24.25 23.18
N LEU A 468 -29.98 -23.16 23.91
CA LEU A 468 -30.36 -21.88 23.33
C LEU A 468 -29.27 -21.28 22.42
N PHE A 469 -28.00 -21.64 22.64
CA PHE A 469 -26.87 -21.19 21.82
C PHE A 469 -26.56 -22.15 20.66
N ARG A 470 -27.11 -23.37 20.69
CA ARG A 470 -26.91 -24.39 19.65
C ARG A 470 -27.91 -24.28 18.52
N MET A 471 -29.03 -23.60 18.73
CA MET A 471 -30.02 -23.31 17.69
C MET A 471 -29.39 -22.52 16.53
N LYS A 472 -29.77 -22.85 15.28
CA LYS A 472 -29.26 -22.15 14.08
C LYS A 472 -29.54 -20.63 14.13
N ASP A 473 -30.71 -20.26 14.64
CA ASP A 473 -31.17 -18.87 14.64
C ASP A 473 -30.54 -18.02 15.76
N ALA A 474 -29.78 -18.64 16.67
CA ALA A 474 -29.16 -17.97 17.82
C ALA A 474 -27.80 -17.32 17.49
N TRP A 475 -27.46 -17.12 16.21
CA TRP A 475 -26.16 -16.59 15.80
C TRP A 475 -25.86 -15.20 16.38
N LEU A 476 -26.84 -14.28 16.42
CA LEU A 476 -26.68 -12.95 17.04
C LEU A 476 -26.36 -13.07 18.54
N LYS A 477 -27.05 -13.97 19.24
CA LYS A 477 -26.81 -14.20 20.67
C LYS A 477 -25.41 -14.73 20.92
N ARG A 478 -24.92 -15.64 20.06
CA ARG A 478 -23.53 -16.13 20.09
C ARG A 478 -22.52 -15.01 19.85
N GLN A 479 -22.77 -14.13 18.88
CA GLN A 479 -21.88 -13.00 18.60
C GLN A 479 -21.82 -12.01 19.76
N VAL A 480 -22.96 -11.65 20.35
CA VAL A 480 -23.01 -10.76 21.53
C VAL A 480 -22.30 -11.40 22.73
N PHE A 481 -22.48 -12.70 22.95
CA PHE A 481 -21.76 -13.41 24.01
C PHE A 481 -20.24 -13.39 23.79
N ALA A 482 -19.79 -13.72 22.58
CA ALA A 482 -18.37 -13.66 22.24
C ALA A 482 -17.80 -12.24 22.43
N ALA A 483 -18.57 -11.21 22.07
CA ALA A 483 -18.16 -9.82 22.23
C ALA A 483 -18.02 -9.38 23.70
N HIS A 484 -18.92 -9.83 24.59
CA HIS A 484 -18.76 -9.60 26.04
C HIS A 484 -17.53 -10.31 26.60
N PHE A 485 -17.21 -11.50 26.10
CA PHE A 485 -16.03 -12.25 26.53
C PHE A 485 -14.73 -11.61 26.07
N LEU A 486 -14.69 -11.12 24.82
CA LEU A 486 -13.55 -10.45 24.19
C LEU A 486 -13.44 -8.95 24.54
N GLY A 487 -14.31 -8.43 25.41
CA GLY A 487 -14.27 -7.02 25.82
C GLY A 487 -14.73 -6.01 24.75
N GLY A 488 -15.36 -6.45 23.66
CA GLY A 488 -15.90 -5.58 22.62
C GLY A 488 -17.19 -4.85 23.00
N LEU A 489 -18.02 -5.48 23.84
CA LEU A 489 -19.19 -4.86 24.48
C LEU A 489 -18.89 -4.70 25.98
N LYS A 490 -18.56 -3.48 26.41
CA LYS A 490 -18.29 -3.11 27.80
C LYS A 490 -19.46 -2.34 28.41
#